data_AF-A0A0V0GY27-F1
#
_entry.id   AF-A0A0V0GY27-F1
#
_cell.length_a   1.000
_cell.length_b   1.000
_cell.length_c   1.000
_cell.angle_alpha   90.00
_cell.angle_beta   90.00
_cell.angle_gamma   90.00
#
_symmetry.space_group_name_H-M   'P 1'
#
loop_
_entity.id
_entity.type
_entity.pdbx_description
1 polymer ?
#
loop_
_entity_poly.entity_id
_entity_poly.type
_entity_poly.pdbx_seq_one_letter_code
_entity_poly.pdbx_strand_id
1 'polypeptide(L)'
;MKQSVGKKSCLVGQALEVHYFRGRNYLELGIDVGSSTVARGVVSLVLGYLNNLVIEMAFLIQGNTPEELPEFLLGTCRLNHLDVSKSIQTDSVSIS
;
A
#
# COMPACT_ATOMS: atom_id res chain seq x y z
N MET A 1 17.48 2.49 -18.23
CA MET A 1 16.72 2.24 -16.98
C MET A 1 15.76 1.09 -17.24
N LYS A 2 15.98 -0.09 -16.64
CA LYS A 2 15.02 -1.21 -16.72
C LYS A 2 13.82 -0.85 -15.86
N GLN A 3 12.70 -0.55 -16.49
CA GLN A 3 11.47 -0.18 -15.80
C GLN A 3 10.76 -1.47 -15.38
N SER A 4 10.68 -1.70 -14.08
CA SER A 4 10.18 -2.97 -13.53
C SER A 4 8.70 -2.94 -13.13
N VAL A 5 8.08 -1.75 -13.18
CA VAL A 5 6.67 -1.52 -12.85
C VAL A 5 6.01 -0.79 -14.02
N GLY A 6 4.78 -1.18 -14.37
CA GLY A 6 4.02 -0.55 -15.46
C GLY A 6 3.77 0.94 -15.23
N LYS A 7 3.53 1.69 -16.31
CA LYS A 7 3.25 3.15 -16.25
C LYS A 7 1.83 3.50 -15.81
N LYS A 8 0.92 2.52 -15.79
CA LYS A 8 -0.49 2.72 -15.48
C LYS A 8 -0.68 2.70 -13.96
N SER A 9 -1.15 3.80 -13.39
CA SER A 9 -1.66 3.83 -12.02
C SER A 9 -2.90 2.94 -11.91
N CYS A 10 -3.06 2.28 -10.78
CA CYS A 10 -4.25 1.48 -10.48
C CYS A 10 -4.85 1.91 -9.14
N LEU A 11 -6.17 1.79 -9.05
CA LEU A 11 -6.87 1.97 -7.79
C LEU A 11 -6.67 0.72 -6.95
N VAL A 12 -6.06 0.87 -5.77
CA VAL A 12 -5.70 -0.27 -4.92
C VAL A 12 -6.91 -1.13 -4.59
N GLY A 13 -8.05 -0.51 -4.26
CA GLY A 13 -9.30 -1.21 -3.97
C GLY A 13 -9.92 -1.96 -5.15
N GLN A 14 -9.44 -1.74 -6.37
CA GLN A 14 -9.84 -2.52 -7.55
C GLN A 14 -8.79 -3.56 -7.95
N ALA A 15 -7.51 -3.27 -7.68
CA ALA A 15 -6.39 -4.10 -8.11
C ALA A 15 -6.03 -5.21 -7.11
N LEU A 16 -6.36 -5.02 -5.84
CA LEU A 16 -6.05 -5.92 -4.72
C LEU A 16 -7.30 -6.19 -3.90
N GLU A 17 -7.25 -7.26 -3.12
CA GLU A 17 -8.31 -7.55 -2.15
C GLU A 17 -8.09 -6.63 -0.95
N VAL A 18 -9.12 -5.89 -0.58
CA VAL A 18 -9.07 -4.91 0.51
C VAL A 18 -10.17 -5.21 1.51
N HIS A 19 -9.78 -5.46 2.74
CA HIS A 19 -10.68 -5.61 3.88
C HIS A 19 -10.83 -4.28 4.59
N TYR A 20 -12.06 -3.80 4.72
CA TYR A 20 -12.39 -2.53 5.33
C TYR A 20 -12.89 -2.76 6.75
N PHE A 21 -12.22 -2.15 7.73
CA PHE A 21 -12.61 -2.22 9.14
C PHE A 21 -12.92 -0.82 9.65
N ARG A 22 -14.12 -0.62 10.17
CA ARG A 22 -14.57 0.66 10.72
C ARG A 22 -14.57 0.59 12.24
N GLY A 23 -13.70 1.39 12.86
CA GLY A 23 -13.70 1.63 14.30
C GLY A 23 -14.59 2.83 14.70
N ARG A 24 -14.51 3.22 15.98
CA ARG A 24 -15.25 4.39 16.50
C ARG A 24 -14.75 5.72 15.90
N ASN A 25 -13.45 5.81 15.59
CA ASN A 25 -12.79 7.03 15.12
C ASN A 25 -11.70 6.77 14.07
N TYR A 26 -11.67 5.57 13.48
CA TYR A 26 -10.69 5.21 12.46
C TYR A 26 -11.32 4.32 11.39
N LEU A 27 -10.73 4.37 10.20
CA LEU A 27 -10.94 3.42 9.13
C LEU A 27 -9.61 2.71 8.90
N GLU A 28 -9.63 1.39 8.98
CA GLU A 28 -8.48 0.54 8.71
C GLU A 28 -8.71 -0.23 7.41
N LEU A 29 -7.64 -0.34 6.63
CA LEU A 29 -7.62 -0.94 5.30
C LEU A 29 -6.59 -2.06 5.31
N GLY A 30 -7.04 -3.31 5.37
CA GLY A 30 -6.20 -4.49 5.21
C GLY A 30 -6.05 -4.81 3.72
N ILE A 31 -4.89 -4.52 3.13
CA ILE A 31 -4.63 -4.75 1.72
C ILE A 31 -3.85 -6.07 1.56
N ASP A 32 -4.46 -7.08 0.94
CA ASP A 32 -3.76 -8.31 0.59
C ASP A 32 -3.03 -8.17 -0.75
N VAL A 33 -1.72 -7.93 -0.68
CA VAL A 33 -0.86 -7.85 -1.87
C VAL A 33 -0.69 -9.21 -2.55
N GLY A 34 -0.92 -10.30 -1.82
CA GLY A 34 -0.91 -11.68 -2.33
C GLY A 34 -2.07 -12.00 -3.27
N SER A 35 -3.17 -11.25 -3.22
CA SER A 35 -4.36 -11.56 -4.01
C SER A 35 -4.15 -11.38 -5.53
N SER A 36 -3.17 -10.58 -5.95
CA SER A 36 -2.83 -10.34 -7.37
C SER A 36 -1.50 -10.98 -7.77
N THR A 37 -1.51 -11.74 -8.87
CA THR A 37 -0.27 -12.30 -9.46
C THR A 37 0.72 -11.21 -9.87
N VAL A 38 0.21 -10.08 -10.37
CA VAL A 38 1.05 -8.94 -10.77
C VAL A 38 1.71 -8.31 -9.55
N ALA A 39 0.94 -8.08 -8.48
CA ALA A 39 1.45 -7.46 -7.27
C ALA A 39 2.45 -8.38 -6.55
N ARG A 40 2.19 -9.69 -6.50
CA ARG A 40 3.16 -10.70 -6.03
C ARG A 40 4.49 -10.63 -6.80
N GLY A 41 4.43 -10.52 -8.13
CA GLY A 41 5.63 -10.37 -8.97
C GLY A 41 6.43 -9.11 -8.64
N VAL A 42 5.73 -7.98 -8.45
CA VAL A 42 6.37 -6.70 -8.06
C VAL A 42 6.99 -6.80 -6.67
N VAL A 43 6.29 -7.33 -5.68
CA VAL A 43 6.81 -7.51 -4.32
C VAL A 43 8.05 -8.42 -4.32
N SER A 44 8.00 -9.56 -5.01
CA SER A 44 9.15 -10.47 -5.10
C SER A 44 10.39 -9.79 -5.68
N LEU A 45 10.20 -8.88 -6.64
CA LEU A 45 11.31 -8.12 -7.18
C LEU A 45 11.83 -7.08 -6.18
N VAL A 46 10.93 -6.33 -5.54
CA VAL A 46 11.30 -5.25 -4.62
C VAL A 46 11.96 -5.78 -3.36
N LEU A 47 11.50 -6.91 -2.81
CA LEU A 47 12.03 -7.53 -1.57
C LEU A 47 13.55 -7.71 -1.61
N GLY A 48 14.12 -8.11 -2.75
CA GLY A 48 15.57 -8.28 -2.90
C GLY A 48 16.39 -6.98 -2.87
N TYR A 49 15.74 -5.82 -3.04
CA TYR A 49 16.39 -4.52 -3.13
C TYR A 49 15.93 -3.52 -2.05
N LEU A 50 15.04 -3.90 -1.14
CA LEU A 50 14.45 -3.00 -0.14
C LEU A 50 15.50 -2.25 0.71
N ASN A 51 16.61 -2.91 1.05
CA ASN A 51 17.73 -2.30 1.79
C ASN A 51 18.39 -1.11 1.06
N ASN A 52 18.23 -1.02 -0.26
CA ASN A 52 18.79 0.06 -1.09
C ASN A 52 17.71 0.94 -1.72
N LEU A 53 16.45 0.72 -1.36
CA LEU A 53 15.31 1.41 -1.96
C LEU A 53 14.79 2.50 -1.03
N VAL A 54 14.48 3.65 -1.61
CA VAL A 54 13.65 4.68 -1.01
C VAL A 54 12.30 4.64 -1.70
N ILE A 55 11.23 4.40 -0.95
CA ILE A 55 9.85 4.32 -1.46
C ILE A 55 9.10 5.52 -0.91
N GLU A 56 8.44 6.26 -1.79
CA GLU A 56 7.54 7.35 -1.42
C GLU A 56 6.11 6.95 -1.75
N MET A 57 5.22 7.12 -0.78
CA MET A 57 3.81 6.78 -0.92
C MET A 57 2.95 7.97 -0.51
N ALA A 58 1.83 8.12 -1.19
CA ALA A 58 0.84 9.15 -1.00
C ALA A 58 -0.54 8.48 -0.93
N PHE A 59 -1.31 8.81 0.10
CA PHE A 59 -2.62 8.21 0.34
C PHE A 59 -3.71 9.21 0.03
N LEU A 60 -4.63 8.83 -0.85
CA LEU A 60 -5.77 9.63 -1.29
C LEU A 60 -7.00 8.73 -1.32
N ILE A 61 -8.16 9.31 -1.07
CA ILE A 61 -9.45 8.67 -1.31
C ILE A 61 -9.98 9.21 -2.63
N GLN A 62 -10.39 8.30 -3.51
CA GLN A 62 -11.00 8.64 -4.79
C GLN A 62 -12.41 9.21 -4.57
N GLY A 63 -12.72 10.31 -5.25
CA GLY A 63 -14.05 10.88 -5.35
C GLY A 63 -14.63 10.56 -6.73
N ASN A 64 -15.77 9.86 -6.76
CA ASN A 64 -16.43 9.45 -8.00
C ASN A 64 -17.51 10.45 -8.45
N THR A 65 -18.14 11.15 -7.51
CA THR A 65 -19.24 12.08 -7.80
C THR A 65 -19.01 13.46 -7.17
N PRO A 66 -19.64 14.52 -7.69
CA PRO A 66 -19.49 15.88 -7.15
C PRO A 66 -20.02 16.05 -5.72
N GLU A 67 -20.91 15.17 -5.27
CA GLU A 67 -21.48 15.17 -3.92
C GLU A 67 -20.57 14.48 -2.90
N GLU A 68 -19.61 13.67 -3.37
CA GLU A 68 -18.58 13.05 -2.53
C GLU A 68 -17.53 14.09 -2.10
N LEU A 69 -16.75 13.74 -1.07
CA LEU A 69 -15.63 14.58 -0.64
C LEU A 69 -14.63 14.73 -1.79
N PRO A 70 -14.09 15.94 -2.07
CA PRO A 70 -13.11 16.10 -3.12
C PRO A 70 -11.86 15.25 -2.85
N GLU A 71 -11.18 14.83 -3.91
CA GLU A 71 -9.93 14.08 -3.79
C GLU A 71 -8.85 14.95 -3.14
N PHE A 72 -8.43 14.57 -1.94
CA PHE A 72 -7.37 15.25 -1.21
C PHE A 72 -6.30 14.28 -0.75
N LEU A 73 -5.05 14.78 -0.72
CA LEU A 73 -3.92 14.07 -0.16
C LEU A 73 -4.07 14.00 1.36
N LEU A 74 -4.35 12.80 1.87
CA LEU A 74 -4.52 12.57 3.30
C LEU A 74 -3.17 12.55 4.03
N GLY A 75 -2.15 12.07 3.34
CA GLY A 75 -0.81 11.99 3.90
C GLY A 75 0.16 11.31 2.96
N THR A 76 1.43 11.47 3.28
CA THR A 76 2.52 10.80 2.60
C THR A 76 3.39 10.08 3.60
N CYS A 77 4.07 9.04 3.15
CA CYS A 77 5.14 8.44 3.93
C CYS A 77 6.31 8.10 3.03
N ARG A 78 7.51 8.12 3.60
CA ARG A 78 8.74 7.67 2.95
C ARG A 78 9.29 6.50 3.73
N LEU A 79 9.51 5.39 3.04
CA LEU A 79 10.18 4.21 3.56
C LEU A 79 11.63 4.24 3.05
N ASN A 80 12.59 4.21 3.96
CA ASN A 80 14.01 4.28 3.61
C ASN A 80 14.70 2.98 4.00
N HIS A 81 15.37 2.33 3.04
CA HIS A 81 16.32 1.24 3.30
C HIS A 81 15.74 0.15 4.22
N LEU A 82 14.56 -0.36 3.87
CA LEU A 82 13.83 -1.31 4.72
C LEU A 82 14.53 -2.66 4.78
N ASP A 83 14.71 -3.17 6.00
CA ASP A 83 15.29 -4.47 6.27
C ASP A 83 14.21 -5.48 6.69
N VAL A 84 13.83 -6.35 5.76
CA VAL A 84 12.79 -7.37 5.96
C VAL A 84 13.19 -8.39 7.03
N SER A 85 14.50 -8.62 7.25
CA SER A 85 14.95 -9.57 8.27
C SER A 85 14.59 -9.15 9.70
N LYS A 86 14.30 -7.87 9.91
CA LYS A 86 13.86 -7.29 11.18
C LYS A 86 12.35 -7.16 11.30
N SER A 87 11.59 -7.65 10.32
CA SER A 87 10.13 -7.63 10.37
C SER A 87 9.60 -8.52 11.49
N ILE A 88 8.52 -8.07 12.12
CA ILE A 88 7.78 -8.83 13.12
C ILE A 88 6.43 -9.21 12.53
N GLN A 89 5.88 -10.36 12.94
CA GLN A 89 4.54 -10.75 12.54
C GLN A 89 3.52 -9.75 13.08
N THR A 90 2.56 -9.33 12.26
CA THR A 90 1.52 -8.38 12.66
C THR A 90 0.70 -8.90 13.85
N ASP A 91 0.49 -10.22 13.95
CA ASP A 91 -0.21 -10.86 15.08
C ASP A 91 0.48 -10.63 16.44
N SER A 92 1.78 -10.27 16.42
CA SER A 92 2.54 -9.92 17.63
C SER A 92 2.43 -8.45 18.03
N VAL A 93 1.81 -7.61 17.19
CA VAL A 93 1.56 -6.20 17.45
C VAL A 93 0.08 -6.07 17.81
N SER A 94 -0.23 -5.88 19.09
CA SER A 94 -1.58 -5.51 19.52
C SER A 94 -1.89 -4.08 19.06
N ILE A 95 -2.31 -3.92 17.81
CA ILE A 95 -2.90 -2.66 17.34
C ILE A 95 -4.30 -2.63 17.97
N SER A 96 -4.46 -1.72 18.95
CA SER A 96 -5.65 -1.59 19.81
C SER A 96 -6.81 -0.89 19.13
#